data_AF-A0A1J3DDD1-F1
#
_entry.id   AF-A0A1J3DDD1-F1
#
_cell.length_a   1.000
_cell.length_b   1.000
_cell.length_c   1.000
_cell.angle_alpha   90.00
_cell.angle_beta   90.00
_cell.angle_gamma   90.00
#
_symmetry.space_group_name_H-M   'P 1'
#
loop_
_entity.id
_entity.type
_entity.pdbx_description
1 polymer ?
#
loop_
_entity_poly.entity_id
_entity_poly.type
_entity_poly.pdbx_seq_one_letter_code
_entity_poly.pdbx_strand_id
1 'polypeptide(L)'
;INLALRKLPKFKAFVGHSLSPESLLKGTIHVNSYSMDLLMDAYNQTKKNRISLTPFMDLTIPSVYDNTLCPPGYHVMNCFMQYTPY
;
A
#
# COMPACT_ATOMS: atom_id res chain seq x y z
N ILE A 1 -0.90 -10.08 2.99
CA ILE A 1 0.40 -10.49 2.42
C ILE A 1 1.48 -9.59 2.99
N ASN A 2 2.66 -10.12 3.31
CA ASN A 2 3.81 -9.30 3.73
C ASN A 2 4.89 -9.39 2.66
N LEU A 3 5.48 -8.25 2.30
CA LEU A 3 6.49 -8.14 1.26
C LEU A 3 7.80 -7.64 1.85
N ALA A 4 8.90 -8.30 1.48
CA ALA A 4 10.25 -7.81 1.73
C ALA A 4 10.64 -6.82 0.62
N LEU A 5 11.06 -5.63 1.01
CA LEU A 5 11.47 -4.56 0.09
C LEU A 5 12.95 -4.24 0.29
N ARG A 6 13.67 -4.05 -0.81
CA ARG A 6 15.06 -3.54 -0.80
C ARG A 6 15.12 -2.02 -0.77
N LYS A 7 14.04 -1.33 -1.13
CA LYS A 7 13.92 0.13 -1.17
C LYS A 7 12.48 0.54 -0.88
N LEU A 8 12.31 1.69 -0.24
CA LEU A 8 11.00 2.29 -0.01
C LEU A 8 10.37 2.80 -1.32
N PRO A 9 9.02 2.77 -1.43
CA PRO A 9 8.33 3.38 -2.56
C PRO A 9 8.54 4.89 -2.56
N LYS A 10 8.63 5.47 -3.76
CA LYS A 10 8.72 6.92 -3.96
C LYS A 10 7.52 7.39 -4.77
N PHE A 11 6.66 8.18 -4.14
CA PHE A 11 5.49 8.76 -4.82
C PHE A 11 5.84 10.13 -5.39
N LYS A 12 5.20 10.49 -6.51
CA LYS A 12 5.38 11.82 -7.13
C LYS A 12 5.04 12.96 -6.15
N ALA A 13 4.08 12.73 -5.24
CA ALA A 13 3.68 13.69 -4.21
C ALA A 13 4.77 14.00 -3.17
N PHE A 14 5.86 13.22 -3.12
CA PHE A 14 6.96 13.47 -2.18
C PHE A 14 7.89 14.61 -2.64
N VAL A 15 7.87 14.94 -3.93
CA VAL A 15 8.78 15.93 -4.51
C VAL A 15 8.46 17.32 -3.96
N GLY A 16 9.45 17.97 -3.33
CA GLY A 16 9.31 19.30 -2.74
C GLY A 16 8.62 19.34 -1.37
N HIS A 17 8.32 18.20 -0.76
CA HIS A 17 7.75 18.16 0.58
C HIS A 17 8.81 18.52 1.64
N SER A 18 8.39 19.18 2.72
CA SER A 18 9.25 19.54 3.86
C SER A 18 9.70 18.37 4.74
N LEU A 19 9.12 17.18 4.55
CA LEU A 19 9.37 15.99 5.37
C LEU A 19 10.21 14.99 4.57
N SER A 20 11.00 14.17 5.25
CA SER A 20 11.73 13.10 4.58
C SER A 20 10.77 12.04 3.99
N PRO A 21 11.15 11.35 2.91
CA PRO A 21 10.33 10.27 2.34
C PRO A 21 9.95 9.20 3.36
N GLU A 22 10.87 8.84 4.26
CA GLU A 22 10.61 7.90 5.36
C GLU A 22 9.51 8.42 6.29
N SER A 23 9.56 9.71 6.64
CA SER A 23 8.55 10.32 7.49
C SER A 23 7.18 10.36 6.81
N LEU A 24 7.14 10.56 5.49
CA LEU A 24 5.90 10.51 4.69
C LEU A 24 5.32 9.09 4.58
N LEU A 25 6.12 8.07 4.85
CA LEU A 25 5.70 6.66 4.85
C LEU A 25 5.34 6.15 6.25
N LYS A 26 5.42 7.00 7.28
CA LYS A 26 4.95 6.72 8.65
C LYS A 26 3.42 6.80 8.73
N GLY A 27 2.73 5.95 7.99
CA GLY A 27 1.27 5.91 8.02
C GLY A 27 0.72 4.79 7.18
N THR A 28 -0.58 4.86 6.93
CA THR A 28 -1.27 3.94 6.03
C THR A 28 -1.27 4.52 4.62
N ILE A 29 -0.94 3.67 3.65
CA ILE A 29 -1.00 3.98 2.23
C ILE A 29 -2.23 3.28 1.67
N HIS A 30 -3.23 4.06 1.28
CA HIS A 30 -4.40 3.54 0.59
C HIS A 30 -4.22 3.68 -0.92
N VAL A 31 -4.40 2.58 -1.64
CA VAL A 31 -4.34 2.53 -3.10
C VAL A 31 -5.73 2.23 -3.65
N ASN A 32 -6.11 2.92 -4.74
CA ASN A 32 -7.42 2.80 -5.39
C ASN A 32 -8.60 3.10 -4.44
N SER A 33 -8.45 4.09 -3.56
CA SER A 33 -9.45 4.47 -2.55
C SER A 33 -9.96 5.91 -2.69
N TYR A 34 -9.69 6.57 -3.82
CA TYR A 34 -9.95 8.00 -4.00
C TYR A 34 -11.39 8.33 -4.44
N SER A 35 -12.21 7.33 -4.73
CA SER A 35 -13.63 7.50 -5.07
C SER A 35 -14.45 6.29 -4.65
N MET A 36 -15.68 6.53 -4.19
CA MET A 36 -16.65 5.47 -3.89
C MET A 36 -17.05 4.69 -5.14
N ASP A 37 -17.16 5.35 -6.29
CA ASP A 37 -17.52 4.68 -7.55
C ASP A 37 -16.47 3.64 -7.94
N LEU A 38 -15.19 3.96 -7.76
CA LEU A 38 -14.08 3.05 -8.01
C LEU A 38 -14.13 1.80 -7.10
N LEU A 39 -14.45 2.00 -5.82
CA LEU A 39 -14.59 0.91 -4.86
C LEU A 39 -15.79 0.02 -5.19
N MET A 40 -16.90 0.61 -5.61
CA MET A 40 -18.10 -0.12 -6.06
C MET A 40 -17.82 -0.91 -7.34
N ASP A 41 -17.09 -0.34 -8.29
CA ASP A 41 -16.68 -1.04 -9.50
C ASP A 41 -15.75 -2.21 -9.21
N ALA A 42 -14.80 -2.04 -8.28
CA ALA A 42 -13.94 -3.12 -7.82
C ALA A 42 -14.76 -4.26 -7.19
N TYR A 43 -15.70 -3.91 -6.30
CA TYR A 43 -16.61 -4.87 -5.66
C TYR A 43 -17.48 -5.63 -6.67
N ASN A 44 -18.05 -4.93 -7.65
CA ASN A 44 -18.89 -5.53 -8.69
C ASN A 44 -18.12 -6.50 -9.60
N GLN A 45 -16.82 -6.25 -9.85
CA GLN A 45 -15.95 -7.19 -10.56
C GLN A 45 -15.74 -8.47 -9.75
N THR A 46 -15.49 -8.37 -8.44
CA THR A 46 -15.31 -9.52 -7.56
C THR A 46 -16.56 -10.40 -7.49
N LYS A 47 -17.76 -9.80 -7.50
CA LYS A 47 -19.03 -10.56 -7.58
C LYS A 47 -19.11 -11.49 -8.79
N LYS A 48 -18.42 -11.14 -9.88
CA LYS A 48 -18.33 -11.96 -11.10
C LYS A 48 -17.19 -12.97 -11.05
N ASN A 49 -16.67 -13.26 -9.85
CA ASN A 49 -15.53 -14.13 -9.58
C ASN A 49 -14.25 -13.73 -10.35
N ARG A 50 -14.04 -12.41 -10.52
CA ARG A 50 -12.86 -11.84 -11.18
C ARG A 50 -12.04 -11.03 -10.19
N ILE A 51 -10.73 -11.02 -10.36
CA ILE A 51 -9.86 -10.06 -9.69
C ILE A 51 -10.18 -8.68 -10.26
N SER A 52 -10.42 -7.69 -9.38
CA SER A 52 -10.62 -6.30 -9.79
C SER A 52 -9.38 -5.76 -10.52
N LEU A 53 -9.58 -5.00 -11.60
CA LEU A 53 -8.50 -4.25 -12.27
C LEU A 53 -7.94 -3.11 -11.41
N THR A 54 -8.73 -2.64 -10.44
CA THR A 54 -8.40 -1.55 -9.53
C THR A 54 -8.69 -2.00 -8.09
N PRO A 55 -7.93 -2.99 -7.58
CA PRO A 55 -8.20 -3.54 -6.27
C PRO A 55 -7.85 -2.52 -5.18
N PHE A 56 -8.71 -2.42 -4.17
CA PHE A 56 -8.39 -1.63 -2.99
C PHE A 56 -7.26 -2.29 -2.22
N MET A 57 -6.26 -1.50 -1.84
CA MET A 57 -5.17 -1.97 -0.99
C MET A 57 -4.91 -1.00 0.15
N ASP A 58 -4.72 -1.57 1.32
CA ASP A 58 -4.30 -0.90 2.54
C ASP A 58 -2.90 -1.42 2.90
N LEU A 59 -1.92 -0.52 2.88
CA LEU A 59 -0.51 -0.86 3.05
C LEU A 59 0.10 -0.12 4.23
N THR A 60 1.01 -0.78 4.95
CA THR A 60 1.85 -0.14 5.97
C THR A 60 3.28 -0.63 5.84
N ILE A 61 4.26 0.21 6.21
CA ILE A 61 5.67 -0.17 6.20
C ILE A 61 6.21 -0.06 7.64
N PRO A 62 5.93 -1.04 8.51
CA PRO A 62 6.27 -0.95 9.94
C PRO A 62 7.78 -0.79 10.19
N SER A 63 8.63 -1.28 9.30
CA SER A 63 10.09 -1.12 9.41
C SER A 63 10.59 0.33 9.30
N VAL A 64 9.73 1.27 8.91
CA VAL A 64 10.03 2.71 8.95
C VAL A 64 9.98 3.26 10.38
N TYR A 65 9.21 2.62 11.26
CA TYR A 65 9.11 2.95 12.68
C TYR A 65 10.09 2.13 13.52
N ASP A 66 10.21 0.84 13.20
CA ASP A 66 11.01 -0.11 13.95
C ASP A 66 11.98 -0.82 13.01
N ASN A 67 13.23 -0.37 13.03
CA ASN A 67 14.30 -0.92 12.20
C ASN A 67 14.78 -2.32 12.66
N THR A 68 14.27 -2.85 13.78
CA THR A 68 14.60 -4.21 14.23
C THR A 68 13.81 -5.29 13.47
N LEU A 69 12.76 -4.90 12.74
CA LEU A 69 11.89 -5.80 11.97
C LEU A 69 12.56 -6.37 10.71
N CYS A 70 13.72 -5.84 10.29
CA CYS A 70 14.45 -6.30 9.12
C CYS A 70 15.93 -5.92 9.17
N PRO A 71 16.80 -6.58 8.38
CA PRO A 71 18.20 -6.19 8.27
C PRO A 71 18.38 -4.75 7.76
N PRO A 72 19.51 -4.08 8.06
CA PRO A 72 19.80 -2.75 7.56
C PRO A 72 19.71 -2.66 6.03
N GLY A 73 19.01 -1.63 5.54
CA GLY A 73 18.79 -1.40 4.10
C GLY A 73 17.64 -2.20 3.48
N TYR A 74 16.91 -2.99 4.28
CA TYR A 74 15.67 -3.66 3.88
C TYR A 74 14.47 -3.07 4.62
N HIS A 75 13.28 -3.39 4.15
CA HIS A 75 12.02 -2.98 4.74
C HIS A 75 10.99 -4.10 4.63
N VAL A 76 10.02 -4.11 5.54
CA VAL A 76 8.85 -5.00 5.47
C VAL A 76 7.63 -4.12 5.21
N MET A 77 6.83 -4.51 4.22
CA MET A 77 5.56 -3.89 3.89
C MET A 77 4.43 -4.88 4.10
N ASN A 78 3.45 -4.52 4.91
CA ASN A 78 2.22 -5.28 5.08
C ASN A 78 1.21 -4.78 4.04
N CYS A 79 0.57 -5.71 3.36
CA CYS A 79 -0.41 -5.45 2.31
C CYS A 79 -1.69 -6.20 2.63
N PHE A 80 -2.76 -5.44 2.87
CA PHE A 80 -4.12 -5.94 2.92
C PHE A 80 -4.85 -5.53 1.64
N MET A 81 -5.53 -6.48 1.00
CA MET A 81 -6.16 -6.29 -0.29
C MET A 81 -7.60 -6.77 -0.19
N GLN A 82 -8.54 -5.99 -0.74
CA GLN A 82 -9.95 -6.34 -0.81
C GLN A 82 -10.41 -6.46 -2.27
N TYR A 83 -11.61 -7.00 -2.46
CA TYR A 83 -12.21 -7.18 -3.78
C TYR A 83 -11.40 -8.12 -4.69
N THR A 84 -10.81 -9.13 -4.06
CA THR A 84 -10.20 -10.30 -4.70
C THR A 84 -11.00 -11.55 -4.36
N PRO A 85 -11.23 -12.46 -5.31
CA PRO A 85 -11.74 -13.80 -5.01
C PRO A 85 -10.79 -14.54 -4.05
N TYR A 86 -11.33 -15.50 -3.31
CA TYR A 86 -10.57 -16.37 -2.40
C TYR A 86 -9.76 -17.42 -3.16
#